data_AF-A0A543P1P6-F1
#
_entry.id   AF-A0A543P1P6-F1
#
_cell.length_a   1.000
_cell.length_b   1.000
_cell.length_c   1.000
_cell.angle_alpha   90.00
_cell.angle_beta   90.00
_cell.angle_gamma   90.00
#
_symmetry.space_group_name_H-M   'P 1'
#
loop_
_entity.id
_entity.type
_entity.pdbx_description
1 polymer ?
#
loop_
_entity_poly.entity_id
_entity_poly.type
_entity_poly.pdbx_seq_one_letter_code
_entity_poly.pdbx_strand_id
1 'polypeptide(L)' 'MRGRLVLVTGGGAIGLLVGLLARHSGAAEVVVADPTPQRRPRPRA' A
#
# COMPACT_ATOMS: atom_id res chain seq x y z
N MET A 1 12.72 4.32 -1.35
CA MET A 1 12.72 3.05 -0.60
C MET A 1 13.37 1.90 -1.41
N ARG A 2 14.47 2.17 -2.12
CA ARG A 2 15.07 1.23 -3.08
C ARG A 2 15.33 -0.14 -2.44
N GLY A 3 14.69 -1.18 -2.99
CA GLY A 3 14.85 -2.58 -2.56
C GLY A 3 14.19 -2.96 -1.24
N ARG A 4 13.43 -2.07 -0.60
CA ARG A 4 12.72 -2.38 0.67
C ARG A 4 11.32 -2.95 0.43
N LEU A 5 10.88 -3.83 1.33
CA LEU A 5 9.48 -4.17 1.53
C LEU A 5 8.83 -3.08 2.41
N VAL A 6 7.67 -2.57 2.01
CA VAL A 6 7.00 -1.46 2.68
C VAL A 6 5.58 -1.84 3.05
N LEU A 7 5.24 -1.78 4.33
CA LEU A 7 3.87 -1.87 4.84
C LEU A 7 3.32 -0.46 5.06
N VAL A 8 2.17 -0.16 4.46
CA VAL A 8 1.40 1.06 4.72
C VAL A 8 0.16 0.71 5.54
N THR A 9 -0.01 1.37 6.67
CA THR A 9 -1.22 1.23 7.50
C THR A 9 -2.25 2.29 7.10
N GLY A 10 -3.45 1.83 6.74
CA GLY A 10 -4.54 2.64 6.20
C GLY A 10 -4.60 2.62 4.67
N GLY A 11 -5.77 2.25 4.14
CA GLY A 11 -6.16 2.22 2.72
C GLY A 11 -7.09 3.38 2.33
N GLY A 12 -7.04 4.49 3.07
CA GLY A 12 -7.63 5.76 2.65
C GLY A 12 -6.79 6.46 1.59
N ALA A 13 -7.26 7.61 1.10
CA ALA A 13 -6.59 8.39 0.05
C ALA A 13 -5.10 8.64 0.36
N ILE A 14 -4.78 9.05 1.58
CA ILE A 14 -3.39 9.31 1.99
C ILE A 14 -2.54 8.03 1.96
N GLY A 15 -3.04 6.92 2.50
CA GLY A 15 -2.30 5.65 2.50
C GLY A 15 -2.06 5.12 1.08
N LEU A 16 -3.02 5.31 0.17
CA LEU A 16 -2.85 4.97 -1.25
C LEU A 16 -1.78 5.84 -1.92
N LEU A 17 -1.80 7.16 -1.68
CA LEU A 17 -0.77 8.08 -2.19
C LEU A 17 0.63 7.74 -1.65
N VAL A 18 0.73 7.41 -0.36
CA VAL A 18 1.98 6.96 0.27
C VAL A 18 2.47 5.66 -0.37
N GLY A 19 1.57 4.70 -0.61
CA GLY A 19 1.91 3.46 -1.29
C GLY A 19 2.42 3.68 -2.72
N LEU A 20 1.78 4.59 -3.47
CA LEU A 20 2.21 4.99 -4.82
C LEU A 20 3.59 5.66 -4.79
N LEU A 21 3.82 6.56 -3.84
CA LEU A 21 5.12 7.22 -3.66
C LEU A 21 6.21 6.22 -3.27
N ALA A 22 5.91 5.24 -2.41
CA ALA A 22 6.84 4.18 -2.03
C ALA A 22 7.26 3.34 -3.25
N ARG A 23 6.30 2.98 -4.13
CA ARG A 23 6.58 2.30 -5.41
C ARG A 23 7.44 3.17 -6.33
N HIS A 24 7.07 4.43 -6.54
CA HIS A 24 7.85 5.37 -7.35
C HIS A 24 9.28 5.54 -6.81
N SER A 25 9.46 5.46 -5.50
CA SER A 25 10.75 5.53 -4.82
C SER A 25 11.54 4.21 -4.85
N GLY A 26 11.10 3.20 -5.60
CA GLY A 26 11.79 1.93 -5.83
C GLY A 26 11.61 0.88 -4.74
N ALA A 27 10.52 0.92 -3.97
CA ALA A 27 10.18 -0.20 -3.09
C ALA A 27 10.09 -1.51 -3.90
N ALA A 28 10.65 -2.58 -3.35
CA ALA A 28 10.57 -3.92 -3.95
C ALA A 28 9.12 -4.44 -3.89
N GLU A 29 8.44 -4.19 -2.78
CA GLU A 29 7.04 -4.53 -2.59
C GLU A 29 6.37 -3.50 -1.68
N VAL A 30 5.09 -3.23 -1.94
CA VAL A 30 4.26 -2.35 -1.11
C VAL A 30 2.95 -3.06 -0.80
N VAL A 31 2.70 -3.30 0.48
CA VAL A 31 1.46 -3.88 1.00
C VAL A 31 0.70 -2.82 1.78
N VAL A 32 -0.60 -2.70 1.54
CA VAL A 32 -1.48 -1.78 2.27
C VAL A 32 -2.41 -2.59 3.16
N ALA A 33 -2.39 -2.33 4.47
CA ALA A 33 -3.27 -2.95 5.45
C ALA A 33 -4.28 -1.93 5.99
N ASP A 34 -5.58 -2.22 5.85
CA ASP A 34 -6.67 -1.41 6.42
C ASP A 34 -7.64 -2.31 7.20
N PRO A 35 -7.99 -1.96 8.46
CA PRO A 35 -8.99 -2.70 9.24
C PRO A 35 -10.41 -2.57 8.66
N THR A 36 -10.69 -1.51 7.90
CA THR A 36 -11.99 -1.22 7.28
C THR A 36 -12.16 -2.08 6.01
N PRO A 37 -13.06 -3.08 6.01
CA PRO A 37 -13.18 -4.02 4.90
C PRO A 37 -13.48 -3.34 3.55
N GLN A 38 -14.25 -2.26 3.57
CA GLN A 38 -14.66 -1.49 2.39
C GLN A 38 -13.49 -0.78 1.69
N ARG A 39 -12.36 -0.59 2.39
CA ARG A 39 -11.15 0.05 1.84
C ARG A 39 -10.17 -0.96 1.24
N ARG A 40 -10.43 -2.27 1.40
CA ARG A 40 -9.62 -3.32 0.79
C ARG A 40 -10.12 -3.60 -0.63
N PRO A 41 -9.22 -3.82 -1.61
CA PRO A 41 -9.63 -4.32 -2.91
C PRO A 41 -10.26 -5.70 -2.73
N ARG A 42 -11.18 -6.07 -3.63
CA ARG A 42 -11.69 -7.44 -3.68
C ARG A 42 -10.51 -8.40 -3.86
N PRO A 43 -10.42 -9.49 -3.09
CA PRO A 43 -9.43 -10.53 -3.36
C PRO A 43 -9.64 -11.02 -4.79
N ARG A 44 -8.54 -11.12 -5.55
CA ARG A 44 -8.58 -11.76 -6.87
C ARG A 44 -8.77 -13.26 -6.66
N ALA A 45 -9.68 -13.86 -7.43
CA ALA A 45 -9.91 -15.31 -7.45
C ALA A 45 -8.71 -16.04 -8.08
#